data_AF-A0A7Y0SIP9-F1
#
_entry.id   AF-A0A7Y0SIP9-F1
#
_cell.length_a   1.000
_cell.length_b   1.000
_cell.length_c   1.000
_cell.angle_alpha   90.00
_cell.angle_beta   90.00
_cell.angle_gamma   90.00
#
_symmetry.space_group_name_H-M   'P 1'
#
loop_
_entity.id
_entity.type
_entity.pdbx_description
1 polymer ?
#
loop_
_entity_poly.entity_id
_entity_poly.type
_entity_poly.pdbx_seq_one_letter_code
_entity_poly.pdbx_strand_id
1 'polypeptide(L)'
;SALLIDLGDGMSFKRGRDFSASLGLVPRQYSTGGRERLLGISKRGNGYLRKLLVHGARAAFRYVKDKTDALSLWIKKLSIT
;
A
#
# COMPACT_ATOMS: atom_id res chain seq x y z
N SER A 1 -10.81 -6.64 12.18
CA SER A 1 -11.49 -5.42 12.64
C SER A 1 -10.61 -4.16 12.63
N ALA A 2 -9.28 -4.26 12.77
CA ALA A 2 -8.39 -3.08 12.87
C ALA A 2 -8.45 -2.11 11.67
N LEU A 3 -8.51 -2.62 10.43
CA LEU A 3 -8.60 -1.76 9.24
C LEU A 3 -9.90 -0.96 9.18
N LEU A 4 -11.02 -1.56 9.57
CA LEU A 4 -12.35 -0.93 9.54
C LEU A 4 -12.45 0.23 10.53
N ILE A 5 -11.82 0.09 11.71
CA ILE A 5 -11.76 1.14 12.73
C ILE A 5 -10.93 2.34 12.23
N ASP A 6 -9.81 2.07 11.56
CA ASP A 6 -8.90 3.12 11.10
C ASP A 6 -9.38 3.80 9.81
N LEU A 7 -9.99 3.04 8.89
CA LEU A 7 -10.54 3.54 7.64
C LEU A 7 -11.91 4.19 7.82
N GLY A 8 -12.71 3.73 8.79
CA GLY A 8 -14.10 4.13 8.96
C GLY A 8 -14.93 3.78 7.73
N ASP A 9 -15.67 4.77 7.23
CA ASP A 9 -16.43 4.69 5.98
C ASP A 9 -15.56 4.91 4.71
N GLY A 10 -14.27 5.21 4.88
CA GLY A 10 -13.33 5.48 3.80
C GLY A 10 -13.53 6.81 3.08
N MET A 11 -14.55 7.59 3.45
CA MET A 11 -14.90 8.85 2.77
C MET A 11 -13.92 10.00 3.11
N SER A 12 -13.13 9.82 4.16
CA SER A 12 -12.06 10.74 4.55
C SER A 12 -10.92 10.85 3.52
N PHE A 13 -10.80 9.89 2.58
CA PHE A 13 -9.76 9.87 1.55
C PHE A 13 -10.36 10.02 0.15
N LYS A 14 -9.83 10.97 -0.62
CA LYS A 14 -10.30 11.20 -2.01
C LYS A 14 -9.93 10.05 -2.94
N ARG A 15 -8.79 9.40 -2.69
CA ARG A 15 -8.26 8.28 -3.48
C ARG A 15 -7.62 7.25 -2.57
N GLY A 16 -7.61 5.99 -3.00
CA GLY A 16 -6.89 4.92 -2.28
C GLY A 16 -5.39 5.22 -2.11
N ARG A 17 -4.78 6.00 -3.01
CA ARG A 17 -3.39 6.45 -2.87
C ARG A 17 -3.18 7.36 -1.66
N ASP A 18 -4.17 8.16 -1.30
CA ASP A 18 -4.10 9.07 -0.15
C ASP A 18 -4.12 8.27 1.16
N PHE A 19 -4.92 7.19 1.21
CA PHE A 19 -4.89 6.24 2.31
C PHE A 19 -3.56 5.47 2.39
N SER A 20 -3.01 5.02 1.25
CA SER A 20 -1.67 4.44 1.23
C SER A 20 -0.61 5.40 1.77
N ALA A 21 -0.73 6.69 1.47
CA ALA A 21 0.18 7.72 1.97
C ALA A 21 0.05 7.93 3.49
N SER A 22 -1.17 7.92 4.03
CA SER A 22 -1.40 8.05 5.48
C SER A 22 -0.79 6.90 6.27
N LEU A 23 -0.77 5.68 5.72
CA LEU A 23 -0.14 4.50 6.31
C LEU A 23 1.38 4.39 6.06
N GLY A 24 1.96 5.32 5.31
CA GLY A 24 3.37 5.30 4.94
C GLY A 24 3.73 4.31 3.84
N LEU A 25 2.79 3.77 3.08
CA LEU A 25 3.05 2.84 1.97
C LEU A 25 3.52 3.54 0.67
N VAL A 26 4.03 4.76 0.78
CA VAL A 26 4.50 5.59 -0.34
C VAL A 26 5.95 6.02 -0.11
N PRO A 27 6.72 6.33 -1.17
CA PRO A 27 8.06 6.91 -1.02
C PRO A 27 8.03 8.18 -0.18
N ARG A 28 9.02 8.36 0.69
CA ARG A 28 9.17 9.61 1.47
C ARG A 28 9.72 10.70 0.55
N GLN A 29 9.00 11.81 0.44
CA GLN A 29 9.47 13.00 -0.27
C GLN A 29 10.28 13.90 0.66
N TYR A 30 11.44 14.35 0.21
CA TYR A 30 12.26 15.40 0.83
C TYR A 30 12.61 16.42 -0.24
N SER A 31 12.08 17.64 -0.13
CA SER A 31 12.31 18.73 -1.09
C SER A 31 12.88 19.94 -0.37
N THR A 32 14.00 20.48 -0.88
CA THR A 32 14.60 21.72 -0.41
C THR A 32 15.02 22.56 -1.62
N GLY A 33 14.76 23.87 -1.58
CA GLY A 33 15.16 24.80 -2.65
C GLY A 33 14.68 24.39 -4.05
N GLY A 34 13.49 23.81 -4.18
CA GLY A 34 12.91 23.39 -5.47
C GLY A 34 13.45 22.07 -6.03
N ARG A 35 14.30 21.35 -5.31
CA ARG A 35 14.79 20.01 -5.72
C ARG A 35 14.03 18.93 -4.97
N GLU A 36 13.13 18.25 -5.64
CA GLU A 36 12.43 17.10 -5.09
C GLU A 36 13.31 15.84 -5.11
N ARG A 37 13.40 15.15 -3.96
CA ARG A 37 14.04 13.84 -3.85
C ARG A 37 13.07 12.84 -3.23
N LEU A 38 12.85 11.73 -3.92
CA LEU A 38 12.14 10.57 -3.38
C LEU A 38 13.14 9.65 -2.68
N LEU A 39 12.88 9.37 -1.41
CA LEU A 39 13.65 8.46 -0.58
C LEU A 39 12.95 7.10 -0.52
N GLY A 40 13.44 6.21 0.36
CA GLY A 40 12.78 4.94 0.63
C GLY A 40 11.33 5.06 1.11
N ILE A 41 10.67 3.91 1.24
CA ILE A 41 9.29 3.81 1.72
C ILE A 41 9.14 4.52 3.06
N SER A 42 8.13 5.39 3.14
CA SER A 42 7.79 6.13 4.34
C SER A 42 7.47 5.16 5.49
N LYS A 43 7.75 5.58 6.72
CA LYS A 43 7.38 4.82 7.93
C LYS A 43 6.36 5.59 8.78
N ARG A 44 5.72 6.61 8.19
CA ARG A 44 4.68 7.42 8.83
C ARG A 44 3.40 6.61 9.03
N GLY A 45 2.51 7.13 9.88
CA GLY A 45 1.20 6.52 10.15
C GLY A 45 1.25 5.26 11.02
N ASN A 46 0.16 4.50 10.95
CA ASN A 46 -0.05 3.31 11.77
C ASN A 46 0.82 2.13 11.32
N GLY A 47 1.89 1.86 12.08
CA GLY A 47 2.82 0.75 11.79
C GLY A 47 2.20 -0.64 11.91
N TYR A 48 1.17 -0.82 12.75
CA TYR A 48 0.49 -2.10 12.90
C TYR A 48 -0.35 -2.43 11.66
N LEU A 49 -1.14 -1.47 11.16
CA LEU A 49 -1.93 -1.66 9.95
C LEU A 49 -1.06 -1.86 8.71
N ARG A 50 0.02 -1.09 8.59
CA ARG A 50 1.01 -1.31 7.52
C ARG A 50 1.57 -2.73 7.57
N LYS A 51 1.91 -3.25 8.75
CA LYS A 51 2.37 -4.65 8.92
C LYS A 51 1.29 -5.64 8.45
N LEU A 52 0.05 -5.46 8.86
CA LEU A 52 -1.07 -6.32 8.43
C LEU A 52 -1.27 -6.31 6.91
N LEU A 53 -1.23 -5.14 6.27
CA LEU A 53 -1.36 -5.01 4.82
C LEU A 53 -0.21 -5.69 4.08
N VAL A 54 1.03 -5.54 4.56
CA VAL A 54 2.20 -6.21 3.96
C VAL A 54 2.08 -7.73 4.07
N HIS A 55 1.66 -8.27 5.22
CA HIS A 55 1.43 -9.71 5.36
C HIS A 55 0.25 -10.20 4.50
N GLY A 56 -0.82 -9.42 4.41
CA GLY A 56 -1.96 -9.70 3.53
C GLY A 56 -1.55 -9.76 2.06
N ALA A 57 -0.72 -8.80 1.61
CA ALA A 57 -0.16 -8.80 0.26
C ALA A 57 0.68 -10.05 0.01
N ARG A 58 1.58 -10.43 0.94
CA ARG A 58 2.38 -11.66 0.84
C ARG A 58 1.51 -12.93 0.73
N ALA A 59 0.42 -12.99 1.50
CA ALA A 59 -0.54 -14.09 1.41
C ALA A 59 -1.23 -14.10 0.03
N ALA A 60 -1.70 -12.96 -0.46
CA ALA A 60 -2.30 -12.86 -1.78
C ALA A 60 -1.35 -13.35 -2.90
N PHE A 61 -0.08 -12.94 -2.85
CA PHE A 61 0.95 -13.42 -3.78
C PHE A 61 1.14 -14.94 -3.71
N ARG A 62 1.11 -15.54 -2.51
CA ARG A 62 1.29 -16.99 -2.33
C ARG A 62 0.18 -17.82 -2.97
N TYR A 63 -1.05 -17.30 -3.01
CA TYR A 63 -2.24 -18.03 -3.48
C TYR A 63 -2.73 -17.62 -4.86
N VAL A 64 -1.92 -16.88 -5.64
CA VAL A 64 -2.32 -16.34 -6.94
C VAL A 64 -2.17 -17.32 -8.10
N LYS A 65 -1.34 -18.37 -7.95
CA LYS A 65 -0.85 -19.22 -9.06
C LYS A 65 -1.96 -19.72 -9.98
N ASP A 66 -3.03 -20.27 -9.43
CA ASP A 66 -4.09 -20.94 -10.21
C ASP A 66 -5.31 -20.05 -10.46
N LYS A 67 -5.25 -18.77 -10.05
CA LYS A 67 -6.38 -17.83 -10.19
C LYS A 67 -6.31 -17.01 -11.47
N THR A 68 -7.46 -16.73 -12.06
CA THR A 68 -7.60 -16.01 -13.34
C THR A 68 -8.36 -14.69 -13.22
N ASP A 69 -8.72 -14.27 -12.01
CA ASP A 69 -9.36 -12.97 -11.77
C ASP A 69 -8.41 -11.79 -12.08
N ALA A 70 -8.99 -10.61 -12.34
CA ALA A 70 -8.23 -9.44 -12.77
C ALA A 70 -7.11 -9.03 -11.78
N LEU A 71 -7.36 -9.15 -10.46
CA LEU A 71 -6.37 -8.88 -9.44
C LEU A 71 -5.23 -9.91 -9.51
N SER A 72 -5.58 -11.19 -9.62
CA SER A 72 -4.60 -12.27 -9.74
C SER A 72 -3.74 -12.14 -10.99
N LEU A 73 -4.31 -11.76 -12.13
CA LEU A 73 -3.57 -11.48 -13.36
C LEU A 73 -2.61 -10.29 -13.19
N TRP A 74 -3.07 -9.22 -12.52
CA TRP A 74 -2.22 -8.06 -12.21
C TRP A 74 -1.05 -8.43 -11.29
N ILE A 75 -1.29 -9.21 -10.22
CA ILE A 75 -0.25 -9.71 -9.32
C ILE A 75 0.75 -10.61 -10.07
N LYS A 76 0.27 -11.52 -10.92
CA LYS A 76 1.14 -12.37 -11.75
C LYS A 76 2.05 -11.54 -12.66
N LYS A 77 1.51 -10.47 -13.26
CA LYS A 77 2.30 -9.54 -14.09
C LYS A 77 3.42 -8.85 -13.29
N LEU A 78 3.18 -8.51 -12.03
CA LEU A 78 4.20 -7.93 -11.15
C LEU A 78 5.31 -8.92 -10.77
N SER A 79 5.03 -10.22 -10.72
CA SER A 79 6.02 -11.24 -10.36
C SER A 79 7.03 -11.55 -11.47
N ILE A 80 6.79 -11.07 -12.69
CA ILE A 80 7.61 -11.34 -13.88
C ILE A 80 8.63 -10.22 -14.14
N THR A 81 8.61 -9.14 -13.35
CA THR A 81 9.65 -8.08 -13.34
C THR A 81 10.70 -8.36 -12.27
#